data_AF-A0A7L1JZQ5-F1
#
_entry.id   AF-A0A7L1JZQ5-F1
#
_cell.length_a   1.000
_cell.length_b   1.000
_cell.length_c   1.000
_cell.angle_alpha   90.00
_cell.angle_beta   90.00
_cell.angle_gamma   90.00
#
_symmetry.space_group_name_H-M   'P 1'
#
loop_
_entity.id
_entity.type
_entity.pdbx_description
1 polymer ?
#
loop_
_entity_poly.entity_id
_entity_poly.type
_entity_poly.pdbx_seq_one_letter_code
_entity_poly.pdbx_strand_id
1 'polypeptide(L)'
;ATDIPCLAYRSGWNNPRIEWKFQKGSSLVLFYYGGQLTDPYKDRVRFSPTSIHFDTVTREDTGKYICEVVGDGSQIAKSEVNLIVQGALPPHPKPPLPP
;
A
#
# COMPACT_ATOMS: atom_id res chain seq x y z
N ALA A 1 -1.82 -7.36 -9.21
CA ALA A 1 -0.96 -6.23 -8.86
C ALA A 1 -1.75 -4.94 -8.73
N THR A 2 -1.36 -4.06 -7.81
CA THR A 2 -1.98 -2.75 -7.57
C THR A 2 -0.95 -1.76 -7.05
N ASP A 3 -0.94 -0.56 -7.60
CA ASP A 3 -0.09 0.54 -7.17
C ASP A 3 -0.86 1.49 -6.25
N ILE A 4 -0.24 1.86 -5.13
CA ILE A 4 -0.76 2.82 -4.17
C ILE A 4 0.13 4.07 -4.22
N PRO A 5 -0.37 5.20 -4.73
CA PRO A 5 0.45 6.40 -4.92
C PRO A 5 0.72 7.11 -3.58
N CYS A 6 1.94 7.63 -3.43
CA CYS A 6 2.30 8.60 -2.42
C CYS A 6 2.16 10.03 -2.99
N LEU A 7 0.98 10.62 -2.81
CA LEU A 7 0.69 11.98 -3.28
C LEU A 7 1.42 13.06 -2.46
N ALA A 8 2.00 12.68 -1.32
CA ALA A 8 2.83 13.55 -0.49
C ALA A 8 4.25 13.76 -1.03
N TYR A 9 4.73 12.85 -1.90
CA TYR A 9 6.08 12.95 -2.44
C TYR A 9 6.22 14.16 -3.37
N ARG A 10 7.34 14.87 -3.26
CA ARG A 10 7.70 16.01 -4.10
C ARG A 10 9.11 15.81 -4.65
N SER A 11 9.26 15.90 -5.97
CA SER A 11 10.56 15.69 -6.65
C SER A 11 11.64 16.72 -6.29
N GLY A 12 11.25 17.87 -5.72
CA GLY A 12 12.17 18.92 -5.31
C GLY A 12 12.85 18.69 -3.95
N TRP A 13 12.50 17.64 -3.21
CA TRP A 13 13.14 17.33 -1.93
C TRP A 13 14.37 16.47 -2.10
N ASN A 14 15.45 16.83 -1.39
CA ASN A 14 16.72 16.14 -1.46
C ASN A 14 16.74 14.98 -0.45
N ASN A 15 16.71 13.74 -0.96
CA ASN A 15 16.70 12.53 -0.15
C ASN A 15 15.59 12.51 0.93
N PRO A 16 14.31 12.67 0.56
CA PRO A 16 13.23 12.73 1.52
C PRO A 16 13.07 11.38 2.25
N ARG A 17 12.80 11.43 3.55
CA ARG A 17 12.48 10.23 4.34
C ARG A 17 11.01 9.89 4.11
N ILE A 18 10.76 8.71 3.56
CA ILE A 18 9.41 8.22 3.26
C ILE A 18 9.07 7.09 4.21
N GLU A 19 7.88 7.16 4.79
CA GLU A 19 7.35 6.19 5.74
C GLU A 19 5.96 5.75 5.28
N TRP A 20 5.67 4.46 5.38
CA TRP A 20 4.33 3.94 5.10
C TRP A 20 3.69 3.27 6.31
N LYS A 21 2.45 3.66 6.57
CA LYS A 21 1.61 3.12 7.62
C LYS A 21 0.34 2.53 7.02
N PHE A 22 -0.09 1.38 7.53
CA PHE A 22 -1.34 0.74 7.17
C PHE A 22 -2.30 0.85 8.34
N GLN A 23 -3.51 1.32 8.08
CA GLN A 23 -4.56 1.48 9.08
C GLN A 23 -5.78 0.64 8.70
N LYS A 24 -6.23 -0.19 9.65
CA LYS A 24 -7.44 -1.01 9.53
C LYS A 24 -8.21 -0.98 10.84
N GLY A 25 -9.39 -0.36 10.83
CA GLY A 25 -10.12 -0.05 12.06
C GLY A 25 -9.29 0.87 12.98
N SER A 26 -9.08 0.45 14.22
CA SER A 26 -8.21 1.13 15.19
C SER A 26 -6.73 0.72 15.11
N SER A 27 -6.40 -0.32 14.35
CA SER A 27 -5.02 -0.79 14.19
C SER A 27 -4.25 0.11 13.22
N LEU A 28 -3.05 0.53 13.62
CA LEU A 28 -2.11 1.29 12.81
C LEU A 28 -0.74 0.59 12.85
N VAL A 29 -0.22 0.22 11.69
CA VAL A 29 1.03 -0.53 11.56
C VAL A 29 2.00 0.25 10.67
N LEU A 30 3.17 0.61 11.19
CA LEU A 30 4.29 1.07 10.37
C LEU A 30 4.89 -0.14 9.66
N PHE A 31 4.83 -0.18 8.33
CA PHE A 31 5.31 -1.32 7.55
C PHE A 31 6.43 -0.97 6.58
N TYR A 32 6.75 0.31 6.39
CA TYR A 32 7.93 0.75 5.66
C TYR A 32 8.60 1.91 6.39
N TYR A 33 9.88 1.74 6.71
CA TYR A 33 10.71 2.77 7.33
C TYR A 33 12.18 2.55 6.98
N GLY A 34 12.93 3.64 6.76
CA GLY A 34 14.38 3.57 6.56
C GLY A 34 14.83 2.71 5.38
N GLY A 35 14.02 2.63 4.31
CA GLY A 35 14.35 1.79 3.15
C GLY A 35 13.91 0.33 3.28
N GLN A 36 13.27 -0.06 4.38
CA GLN A 36 12.92 -1.46 4.65
C GLN A 36 11.43 -1.67 4.85
N LEU A 37 10.91 -2.72 4.22
CA LEU A 37 9.59 -3.28 4.50
C LEU A 37 9.63 -4.21 5.70
N THR A 38 8.55 -4.34 6.45
CA THR A 38 8.39 -5.38 7.48
C THR A 38 8.07 -6.74 6.86
N ASP A 39 8.35 -7.84 7.58
CA ASP A 39 8.27 -9.21 7.05
C ASP A 39 6.98 -9.54 6.30
N PRO A 40 5.76 -9.14 6.76
CA PRO A 40 4.53 -9.44 6.03
C PRO A 40 4.44 -8.80 4.63
N TYR A 41 5.26 -7.78 4.34
CA TYR A 41 5.21 -7.00 3.11
C TYR A 41 6.44 -7.18 2.21
N LYS A 42 7.57 -7.68 2.74
CA LYS A 42 8.87 -7.78 2.02
C LYS A 42 8.79 -8.54 0.70
N ASP A 43 8.03 -9.64 0.65
CA ASP A 43 8.00 -10.54 -0.50
C ASP A 43 6.91 -10.20 -1.54
N ARG A 44 6.08 -9.19 -1.25
CA ARG A 44 4.86 -8.90 -2.02
C ARG A 44 4.64 -7.43 -2.31
N VAL A 45 5.47 -6.55 -1.74
CA VAL A 45 5.45 -5.12 -1.97
C VAL A 45 6.80 -4.66 -2.49
N ARG A 46 6.79 -3.87 -3.57
CA ARG A 46 7.94 -3.12 -4.04
C ARG A 46 7.77 -1.66 -3.71
N PHE A 47 8.82 -1.03 -3.19
CA PHE A 47 8.82 0.39 -2.88
C PHE A 47 9.35 1.21 -4.06
N SER A 48 8.76 2.39 -4.25
CA SER A 48 9.33 3.49 -5.01
C SER A 48 9.07 4.82 -4.26
N PRO A 49 9.79 5.90 -4.56
CA PRO A 49 9.55 7.19 -3.91
C PRO A 49 8.12 7.73 -4.10
N THR A 50 7.49 7.42 -5.24
CA THR A 50 6.17 7.93 -5.62
C THR A 50 5.02 6.98 -5.31
N SER A 51 5.29 5.71 -5.00
CA SER A 51 4.24 4.70 -4.77
C SER A 51 4.81 3.43 -4.13
N ILE A 52 3.92 2.63 -3.56
CA ILE A 52 4.19 1.20 -3.28
C ILE A 52 3.39 0.33 -4.24
N HIS A 53 4.02 -0.74 -4.69
CA HIS A 53 3.45 -1.67 -5.65
C HIS A 53 3.20 -3.02 -4.97
N PHE A 54 1.94 -3.44 -4.85
CA PHE A 54 1.59 -4.78 -4.42
C PHE A 54 1.55 -5.72 -5.62
N ASP A 55 2.35 -6.79 -5.60
CA ASP A 55 2.30 -7.84 -6.62
C ASP A 55 0.96 -8.58 -6.59
N THR A 56 0.55 -8.96 -5.38
CA THR A 56 -0.71 -9.64 -5.09
C THR A 56 -1.42 -8.93 -3.95
N VAL A 57 -2.73 -8.76 -4.10
CA VAL A 57 -3.60 -8.17 -3.08
C VAL A 57 -4.68 -9.17 -2.68
N THR A 58 -5.00 -9.23 -1.40
CA THR A 58 -6.05 -10.07 -0.82
C THR A 58 -7.07 -9.20 -0.10
N ARG A 59 -8.18 -9.80 0.34
CA ARG A 59 -9.19 -9.07 1.12
C ARG A 59 -8.63 -8.50 2.43
N GLU A 60 -7.57 -9.10 2.97
CA GLU A 60 -6.94 -8.65 4.21
C GLU A 60 -6.28 -7.28 4.06
N ASP A 61 -5.85 -6.95 2.85
CA ASP A 61 -5.17 -5.70 2.47
C ASP A 61 -6.12 -4.53 2.32
N THR A 62 -7.42 -4.78 2.41
CA THR A 62 -8.42 -3.70 2.44
C THR A 62 -8.21 -2.85 3.69
N GLY A 63 -7.94 -1.57 3.47
CA GLY A 63 -7.63 -0.61 4.52
C GLY A 63 -7.04 0.68 3.97
N LYS A 64 -6.62 1.55 4.88
CA LYS A 64 -6.05 2.85 4.56
C LYS A 64 -4.53 2.77 4.57
N TYR A 65 -3.92 3.21 3.49
CA TYR A 65 -2.48 3.34 3.32
C TYR A 65 -2.10 4.80 3.43
N ILE A 66 -1.19 5.09 4.34
CA ILE A 66 -0.76 6.43 4.69
C ILE A 66 0.72 6.55 4.30
N CYS A 67 1.02 7.44 3.37
CA CYS A 67 2.38 7.83 3.05
C CYS A 67 2.70 9.15 3.75
N GLU A 68 3.77 9.15 4.54
CA GLU A 68 4.30 10.33 5.22
C GLU A 68 5.71 10.58 4.69
N VAL A 69 5.98 11.82 4.30
CA VAL A 69 7.23 12.21 3.66
C VAL A 69 7.80 13.41 4.39
N VAL A 70 9.02 13.25 4.89
CA VAL A 70 9.80 14.32 5.52
C VAL A 70 10.85 14.78 4.53
N GLY A 71 10.68 16.01 4.04
CA GLY A 71 11.54 16.65 3.07
C GLY A 71 12.43 17.74 3.66
N ASP A 72 12.88 18.64 2.79
CA ASP A 72 13.82 19.71 3.11
C ASP A 72 13.28 20.64 4.22
N GLY A 73 14.17 21.08 5.10
CA GLY A 73 13.81 21.97 6.21
C GLY A 73 12.81 21.36 7.20
N SER A 74 12.79 20.02 7.31
CA SER A 74 11.84 19.28 8.15
C SER A 74 10.37 19.46 7.76
N GLN A 75 10.10 19.81 6.50
CA GLN A 75 8.73 19.85 5.98
C GLN A 75 8.14 18.44 5.97
N ILE A 76 6.93 18.31 6.52
CA ILE A 76 6.21 17.03 6.57
C ILE A 76 5.00 17.14 5.65
N ALA A 77 4.87 16.21 4.70
CA ALA A 77 3.67 16.01 3.91
C ALA A 77 3.09 14.63 4.15
N LYS A 78 1.77 14.51 4.07
CA LYS A 78 1.04 13.26 4.29
C LYS A 78 -0.02 13.08 3.20
N SER A 79 -0.17 11.85 2.74
CA SER A 79 -1.22 11.45 1.81
C SER A 79 -1.85 10.13 2.26
N GLU A 80 -3.14 9.97 2.02
CA GLU A 80 -3.90 8.79 2.43
C GLU A 80 -4.65 8.22 1.23
N VAL A 81 -4.58 6.90 1.05
CA VAL A 81 -5.27 6.15 -0.01
C VAL A 81 -6.03 5.00 0.64
N ASN A 82 -7.31 4.84 0.33
CA ASN A 82 -8.10 3.70 0.79
C ASN A 82 -8.11 2.62 -0.29
N LEU A 83 -7.50 1.47 -0.01
CA LEU A 83 -7.55 0.30 -0.89
C LEU A 83 -8.76 -0.56 -0.52
N ILE A 84 -9.57 -0.91 -1.52
CA ILE A 84 -10.69 -1.84 -1.37
C ILE A 84 -10.48 -3.00 -2.32
N VAL A 85 -10.19 -4.17 -1.77
CA VAL A 85 -10.02 -5.41 -2.55
C VAL A 85 -11.35 -6.15 -2.57
N GLN A 86 -12.09 -5.97 -3.66
CA GLN A 86 -13.30 -6.76 -3.90
C GLN A 86 -12.87 -8.17 -4.30
N GLY A 87 -13.20 -9.17 -3.50
CA GLY A 87 -12.87 -10.54 -3.87
C GLY A 87 -13.65 -10.96 -5.11
N ALA A 88 -12.97 -11.57 -6.07
CA ALA A 88 -13.64 -12.31 -7.14
C ALA A 88 -14.73 -13.19 -6.52
N LEU A 89 -15.94 -13.13 -7.07
CA LEU A 89 -16.93 -14.17 -6.85
C LEU A 89 -16.24 -15.52 -7.14
N PRO A 90 -16.41 -16.56 -6.30
CA PRO A 90 -15.98 -17.88 -6.71
C PRO A 90 -16.60 -18.16 -8.08
N PRO A 91 -15.83 -18.66 -9.07
CA PRO A 91 -16.43 -19.07 -10.33
C PRO A 91 -17.53 -20.07 -9.97
N HIS A 92 -18.79 -19.72 -10.26
CA HIS A 92 -19.90 -20.62 -10.03
C HIS A 92 -19.54 -21.98 -10.65
N PRO A 93 -19.69 -23.10 -9.92
CA PRO A 93 -19.56 -24.41 -10.54
C PRO A 93 -20.53 -24.45 -11.72
N LYS A 94 -20.01 -24.63 -12.93
CA LYS A 94 -20.84 -24.87 -14.12
C LYS A 94 -21.79 -26.03 -13.77
N PRO A 95 -23.12 -25.85 -13.85
CA PRO A 95 -24.04 -26.96 -13.66
C PRO A 95 -23.65 -28.09 -14.62
N PRO A 96 -23.64 -29.36 -14.18
CA PRO A 96 -23.42 -30.47 -15.09
C PRO A 96 -24.47 -30.42 -16.20
N LEU A 97 -24.03 -30.56 -17.46
CA LEU A 97 -24.93 -30.65 -18.61
C LEU A 97 -25.85 -31.87 -18.42
N PRO A 98 -27.17 -31.74 -18.66
CA PRO A 98 -28.04 -32.91 -18.71
C PRO A 98 -27.64 -33.84 -19.89
N PRO A 99 -27.89 -35.15 -19.75
CA PRO A 99 -27.54 -36.16 -20.75
C PRO A 99 -28.30 -36.00 -22.07
#